data_AF-A0AAW6NKF3-F1
#
_entry.id   AF-A0AAW6NKF3-F1
#
_cell.length_a   1.000
_cell.length_b   1.000
_cell.length_c   1.000
_cell.angle_alpha   90.00
_cell.angle_beta   90.00
_cell.angle_gamma   90.00
#
_symmetry.space_group_name_H-M   'P 1'
#
loop_
_entity.id
_entity.type
_entity.pdbx_description
1 polymer ?
#
loop_
_entity_poly.entity_id
_entity_poly.type
_entity_poly.pdbx_seq_one_letter_code
_entity_poly.pdbx_strand_id
1 'polypeptide(L)'
;MDAVEQDVRFEWADFYQAFASQLLTWRNRREELVAGIHRIAAEIGSMSHLQDKPANGVPHPLKDICPFTTMGLFNRSLTVTNRRNIAASLAKLIGVREKVPESFDGIPLLNNQKSWFFGYEKSRKPEDIDTLWEMFSQAISFADTPNADPADFLFSYDAASNVRNVGWNLTMGLYWLRPWFYPTLDSQSQYYIQKVLNIKIIKKGAKGRCSGHNYQTVALALKKAFTQPNYPVHSFPELSLAAWNIDLQQSNDEVERLTWKAYLLNKIKVLCLRKD
;
A
#
# COMPACT_ATOMS: atom_id res chain seq x y z
N MET A 1 21.96 -13.71 13.53
CA MET A 1 20.62 -13.20 13.90
C MET A 1 20.89 -11.78 14.30
N ASP A 2 21.03 -10.91 13.31
CA ASP A 2 21.52 -9.56 13.52
C ASP A 2 20.28 -8.69 13.55
N ALA A 3 20.04 -8.11 14.71
CA ALA A 3 19.01 -7.11 14.90
C ALA A 3 19.30 -5.98 13.91
N VAL A 4 18.53 -5.92 12.82
CA VAL A 4 18.45 -4.72 11.99
C VAL A 4 18.00 -3.64 12.95
N GLU A 5 18.94 -2.76 13.30
CA GLU A 5 18.69 -1.54 14.06
C GLU A 5 17.43 -0.92 13.46
N GLN A 6 16.33 -0.87 14.23
CA GLN A 6 15.06 -0.36 13.72
C GLN A 6 15.30 1.09 13.33
N ASP A 7 15.32 1.31 12.02
CA ASP A 7 15.44 2.64 11.46
C ASP A 7 14.21 3.44 11.89
N VAL A 8 14.43 4.44 12.74
CA VAL A 8 13.40 5.30 13.34
C VAL A 8 12.49 5.92 12.27
N ARG A 9 13.00 6.05 11.02
CA ARG A 9 12.22 6.54 9.86
C ARG A 9 11.02 5.63 9.51
N PHE A 10 11.05 4.37 9.91
CA PHE A 10 10.05 3.36 9.55
C PHE A 10 9.32 2.74 10.75
N GLU A 11 9.36 3.36 11.93
CA GLU A 11 8.57 2.90 13.10
C GLU A 11 7.07 2.76 12.80
N TRP A 12 6.56 3.53 11.83
CA TRP A 12 5.19 3.39 11.37
C TRP A 12 4.89 1.97 10.84
N ALA A 13 5.88 1.24 10.33
CA ALA A 13 5.69 -0.09 9.78
C ALA A 13 5.12 -1.07 10.81
N ASP A 14 5.61 -1.04 12.04
CA ASP A 14 5.16 -1.95 13.11
C ASP A 14 3.71 -1.67 13.49
N PHE A 15 3.35 -0.39 13.67
CA PHE A 15 1.97 0.02 13.91
C PHE A 15 1.05 -0.44 12.78
N TYR A 16 1.46 -0.25 11.53
CA TYR A 16 0.65 -0.62 10.36
C TYR A 16 0.44 -2.13 10.24
N GLN A 17 1.47 -2.93 10.50
CA GLN A 17 1.39 -4.39 10.48
C GLN A 17 0.45 -4.90 11.57
N ALA A 18 0.60 -4.38 12.80
CA ALA A 18 -0.27 -4.73 13.92
C ALA A 18 -1.71 -4.28 13.69
N PHE A 19 -1.91 -3.08 13.17
CA PHE A 19 -3.23 -2.59 12.78
C PHE A 19 -3.90 -3.51 11.76
N ALA A 20 -3.17 -3.92 10.72
CA ALA A 20 -3.70 -4.81 9.70
C ALA A 20 -4.06 -6.19 10.26
N SER A 21 -3.18 -6.79 11.06
CA SER A 21 -3.44 -8.07 11.73
C SER A 21 -4.67 -8.00 12.64
N GLN A 22 -4.78 -6.94 13.44
CA GLN A 22 -5.91 -6.76 14.33
C GLN A 22 -7.21 -6.50 13.56
N LEU A 23 -7.15 -5.69 12.49
CA LEU A 23 -8.30 -5.42 11.63
C LEU A 23 -8.85 -6.69 10.97
N LEU A 24 -8.00 -7.65 10.60
CA LEU A 24 -8.44 -8.92 10.02
C LEU A 24 -9.40 -9.68 10.95
N THR A 25 -9.23 -9.57 12.27
CA THR A 25 -10.13 -10.20 13.26
C THR A 25 -11.56 -9.63 13.24
N TRP A 26 -11.77 -8.47 12.61
CA TRP A 26 -13.07 -7.82 12.46
C TRP A 26 -13.83 -8.21 11.18
N ARG A 27 -13.27 -9.11 10.34
CA ARG A 27 -13.87 -9.55 9.07
C ARG A 27 -15.32 -10.01 9.21
N ASN A 28 -15.66 -10.67 10.33
CA ASN A 28 -17.00 -11.19 10.59
C ASN A 28 -17.84 -10.27 11.52
N ARG A 29 -17.35 -9.07 11.83
CA ARG A 29 -17.97 -8.08 12.72
C ARG A 29 -18.02 -6.69 12.07
N ARG A 30 -18.25 -6.65 10.75
CA ARG A 30 -18.17 -5.42 9.94
C ARG A 30 -19.20 -4.38 10.34
N GLU A 31 -20.39 -4.79 10.74
CA GLU A 31 -21.42 -3.86 11.23
C GLU A 31 -20.95 -3.12 12.49
N GLU A 32 -20.35 -3.84 13.44
CA GLU A 32 -19.76 -3.24 14.64
C GLU A 32 -18.59 -2.32 14.30
N LEU A 33 -17.72 -2.74 13.36
CA LEU A 33 -16.61 -1.92 12.88
C LEU A 33 -17.11 -0.60 12.28
N VAL A 34 -18.09 -0.65 11.39
CA VAL A 34 -18.67 0.53 10.74
C VAL A 34 -19.36 1.44 11.76
N ALA A 35 -20.11 0.88 12.70
CA ALA A 35 -20.71 1.65 13.80
C ALA A 35 -19.65 2.36 14.66
N GLY A 36 -18.54 1.68 14.96
CA GLY A 36 -17.38 2.28 15.63
C GLY A 36 -16.77 3.43 14.84
N ILE A 37 -16.55 3.23 13.54
CA ILE A 37 -15.99 4.25 12.64
C ILE A 37 -16.89 5.50 12.58
N HIS A 38 -18.21 5.34 12.52
CA HIS A 38 -19.14 6.49 12.52
C HIS A 38 -19.09 7.28 13.83
N ARG A 39 -18.97 6.61 14.98
CA ARG A 39 -18.77 7.29 16.27
C ARG A 39 -17.48 8.11 16.27
N ILE A 40 -16.38 7.54 15.80
CA ILE A 40 -15.10 8.25 15.66
C ILE A 40 -15.23 9.46 14.71
N ALA A 41 -15.94 9.30 13.59
CA ALA A 41 -16.16 10.38 12.64
C ALA A 41 -16.92 11.56 13.27
N ALA A 42 -17.94 11.26 14.08
CA ALA A 42 -18.71 12.26 14.81
C ALA A 42 -17.86 12.97 15.88
N GLU A 43 -17.06 12.24 16.65
CA GLU A 43 -16.20 12.78 17.70
C GLU A 43 -15.08 13.69 17.16
N ILE A 44 -14.44 13.28 16.05
CA ILE A 44 -13.33 14.04 15.44
C ILE A 44 -13.85 15.20 14.57
N GLY A 45 -15.13 15.18 14.15
CA GLY A 45 -15.68 16.15 13.21
C GLY A 45 -15.06 16.05 11.81
N SER A 46 -14.64 14.85 11.41
CA SER A 46 -13.97 14.57 10.13
C SER A 46 -14.57 13.34 9.47
N MET A 47 -13.99 12.91 8.35
CA MET A 47 -14.44 11.73 7.57
C MET A 47 -15.85 11.85 6.97
N SER A 48 -16.32 13.06 6.68
CA SER A 48 -17.63 13.33 6.02
C SER A 48 -17.88 12.57 4.71
N HIS A 49 -16.83 12.07 4.06
CA HIS A 49 -16.91 11.18 2.90
C HIS A 49 -17.49 9.78 3.17
N LEU A 50 -17.80 9.40 4.42
CA LEU A 50 -18.41 8.11 4.80
C LEU A 50 -19.92 8.05 4.51
N GLN A 51 -20.32 8.56 3.34
CA GLN A 51 -21.69 8.60 2.86
C GLN A 51 -21.81 7.78 1.57
N ASP A 52 -22.62 6.73 1.61
CA ASP A 52 -22.90 5.88 0.48
C ASP A 52 -24.02 6.47 -0.39
N LYS A 53 -24.05 6.06 -1.66
CA LYS A 53 -24.96 6.61 -2.67
C LYS A 53 -25.77 5.48 -3.30
N PRO A 54 -27.07 5.33 -2.93
CA PRO A 54 -27.93 4.33 -3.54
C PRO A 54 -28.28 4.71 -4.98
N ALA A 55 -28.86 3.76 -5.74
CA ALA A 55 -29.31 4.02 -7.10
C ALA A 55 -30.50 4.99 -7.12
N ASN A 56 -31.41 4.80 -6.16
CA ASN A 56 -32.59 5.61 -5.92
C ASN A 56 -32.57 6.08 -4.46
N GLY A 57 -32.98 7.33 -4.21
CA GLY A 57 -33.03 7.92 -2.87
C GLY A 57 -31.85 8.84 -2.54
N VAL A 58 -31.78 9.25 -1.28
CA VAL A 58 -30.76 10.19 -0.77
C VAL A 58 -29.51 9.45 -0.28
N PRO A 59 -28.32 10.08 -0.31
CA PRO A 59 -27.14 9.54 0.34
C PRO A 59 -27.39 9.21 1.81
N HIS A 60 -26.77 8.15 2.31
CA HIS A 60 -26.90 7.72 3.69
C HIS A 60 -25.55 7.27 4.26
N PRO A 61 -25.40 7.16 5.59
CA PRO A 61 -24.18 6.65 6.19
C PRO A 61 -23.78 5.29 5.60
N LEU A 62 -22.48 5.10 5.37
CA LEU A 62 -21.92 3.83 4.90
C LEU A 62 -22.31 2.69 5.86
N LYS A 63 -22.71 1.54 5.32
CA LYS A 63 -23.18 0.37 6.10
C LYS A 63 -22.19 -0.79 6.15
N ASP A 64 -21.29 -0.89 5.17
CA ASP A 64 -20.25 -1.92 5.11
C ASP A 64 -18.94 -1.31 4.59
N ILE A 65 -17.80 -1.86 5.01
CA ILE A 65 -16.48 -1.34 4.69
C ILE A 65 -15.48 -2.47 4.46
N CYS A 66 -14.61 -2.29 3.48
CA CYS A 66 -13.49 -3.20 3.26
C CYS A 66 -12.27 -2.80 4.13
N PRO A 67 -11.30 -3.72 4.33
CA PRO A 67 -10.19 -3.45 5.23
C PRO A 67 -9.24 -2.38 4.68
N PHE A 68 -9.03 -2.36 3.36
CA PHE A 68 -8.22 -1.35 2.70
C PHE A 68 -8.79 0.07 2.83
N THR A 69 -10.11 0.24 2.69
CA THR A 69 -10.76 1.55 2.92
C THR A 69 -10.67 1.95 4.39
N THR A 70 -10.74 1.00 5.33
CA THR A 70 -10.56 1.25 6.76
C THR A 70 -9.16 1.79 7.08
N MET A 71 -8.11 1.13 6.57
CA MET A 71 -6.74 1.69 6.67
C MET A 71 -6.62 3.02 5.91
N GLY A 72 -7.33 3.15 4.80
CA GLY A 72 -7.43 4.37 3.99
C GLY A 72 -7.90 5.61 4.76
N LEU A 73 -8.65 5.45 5.86
CA LEU A 73 -9.18 6.57 6.64
C LEU A 73 -8.06 7.47 7.22
N PHE A 74 -6.93 6.87 7.59
CA PHE A 74 -5.73 7.58 8.02
C PHE A 74 -4.60 7.53 6.97
N ASN A 75 -4.91 7.22 5.71
CA ASN A 75 -3.96 7.23 4.59
C ASN A 75 -4.47 8.10 3.43
N ARG A 76 -4.99 9.28 3.77
CA ARG A 76 -5.47 10.33 2.86
C ARG A 76 -4.58 11.57 2.98
N SER A 77 -4.74 12.52 2.06
CA SER A 77 -4.06 13.82 2.15
C SER A 77 -4.65 14.63 3.31
N LEU A 78 -4.06 14.46 4.49
CA LEU A 78 -4.44 15.03 5.78
C LEU A 78 -3.20 15.62 6.44
N THR A 79 -3.37 16.53 7.39
CA THR A 79 -2.28 16.95 8.27
C THR A 79 -1.79 15.75 9.10
N VAL A 80 -0.50 15.75 9.47
CA VAL A 80 0.08 14.69 10.31
C VAL A 80 -0.73 14.54 11.61
N THR A 81 -1.12 15.65 12.25
CA THR A 81 -1.97 15.64 13.45
C THR A 81 -3.31 14.93 13.22
N ASN A 82 -4.02 15.24 12.14
CA ASN A 82 -5.29 14.58 11.83
C ASN A 82 -5.10 13.09 11.55
N ARG A 83 -4.01 12.74 10.86
CA ARG A 83 -3.65 11.35 10.57
C ARG A 83 -3.43 10.55 11.86
N ARG A 84 -2.68 11.12 12.81
CA ARG A 84 -2.44 10.53 14.13
C ARG A 84 -3.72 10.37 14.93
N ASN A 85 -4.57 11.40 14.96
CA ASN A 85 -5.84 11.34 15.70
C ASN A 85 -6.75 10.23 15.17
N ILE A 86 -6.90 10.12 13.84
CA ILE A 86 -7.71 9.06 13.23
C ILE A 86 -7.09 7.68 13.49
N ALA A 87 -5.77 7.54 13.29
CA ALA A 87 -5.06 6.28 13.54
C ALA A 87 -5.18 5.84 15.00
N ALA A 88 -5.06 6.77 15.97
CA ALA A 88 -5.22 6.50 17.39
C ALA A 88 -6.63 6.02 17.75
N SER A 89 -7.66 6.71 17.25
CA SER A 89 -9.05 6.33 17.54
C SER A 89 -9.42 4.98 16.91
N LEU A 90 -8.95 4.70 15.69
CA LEU A 90 -9.16 3.40 15.06
C LEU A 90 -8.37 2.28 15.76
N ALA A 91 -7.12 2.54 16.15
CA ALA A 91 -6.29 1.62 16.92
C ALA A 91 -6.98 1.24 18.23
N LYS A 92 -7.52 2.22 18.96
CA LYS A 92 -8.30 2.01 20.18
C LYS A 92 -9.56 1.18 19.92
N LEU A 93 -10.29 1.46 18.83
CA LEU A 93 -11.51 0.73 18.46
C LEU A 93 -11.21 -0.76 18.24
N ILE A 94 -10.16 -1.08 17.48
CA ILE A 94 -9.89 -2.46 17.09
C ILE A 94 -8.97 -3.21 18.06
N GLY A 95 -8.28 -2.52 18.97
CA GLY A 95 -7.45 -3.11 20.03
C GLY A 95 -5.94 -3.20 19.71
N VAL A 96 -5.42 -2.30 18.88
CA VAL A 96 -3.97 -2.21 18.59
C VAL A 96 -3.23 -1.62 19.79
N ARG A 97 -2.08 -2.21 20.16
CA ARG A 97 -1.29 -1.80 21.34
C ARG A 97 -0.06 -0.99 20.97
N GLU A 98 0.40 -1.15 19.74
CA GLU A 98 1.53 -0.48 19.14
C GLU A 98 1.29 1.03 19.15
N LYS A 99 2.33 1.78 19.48
CA LYS A 99 2.26 3.23 19.56
C LYS A 99 1.94 3.80 18.18
N VAL A 100 1.02 4.77 18.14
CA VAL A 100 0.74 5.53 16.90
C VAL A 100 2.02 6.27 16.51
N PRO A 101 2.47 6.15 15.25
CA PRO A 101 3.74 6.71 14.83
C PRO A 101 3.70 8.24 14.82
N GLU A 102 4.88 8.85 15.05
CA GLU A 102 5.06 10.30 15.01
C GLU A 102 5.21 10.82 13.57
N SER A 103 5.85 10.03 12.69
CA SER A 103 6.01 10.29 11.26
C SER A 103 5.29 9.24 10.42
N PHE A 104 4.94 9.63 9.19
CA PHE A 104 4.35 8.76 8.19
C PHE A 104 5.03 8.94 6.82
N ASP A 105 6.30 9.30 6.84
CA ASP A 105 7.08 9.55 5.63
C ASP A 105 7.21 8.27 4.79
N GLY A 106 7.15 8.43 3.47
CA GLY A 106 7.21 7.29 2.54
C GLY A 106 5.98 6.38 2.57
N ILE A 107 4.84 6.83 3.12
CA ILE A 107 3.58 6.06 3.07
C ILE A 107 2.64 6.63 2.00
N PRO A 108 2.34 5.90 0.92
CA PRO A 108 1.55 6.42 -0.19
C PRO A 108 0.13 6.79 0.25
N LEU A 109 -0.37 7.92 -0.26
CA LEU A 109 -1.65 8.51 0.15
C LEU A 109 -2.73 8.37 -0.93
N LEU A 110 -3.96 8.09 -0.49
CA LEU A 110 -5.13 8.09 -1.35
C LEU A 110 -5.53 9.50 -1.75
N ASN A 111 -6.12 9.60 -2.94
CA ASN A 111 -6.82 10.81 -3.36
C ASN A 111 -8.07 11.01 -2.47
N ASN A 112 -8.21 12.20 -1.88
CA ASN A 112 -9.30 12.53 -0.96
C ASN A 112 -10.71 12.35 -1.55
N GLN A 113 -10.87 12.46 -2.87
CA GLN A 113 -12.14 12.30 -3.59
C GLN A 113 -12.41 10.84 -3.99
N LYS A 114 -11.39 9.97 -3.97
CA LYS A 114 -11.45 8.56 -4.41
C LYS A 114 -10.69 7.67 -3.42
N SER A 115 -11.12 7.69 -2.16
CA SER A 115 -10.46 6.93 -1.08
C SER A 115 -11.12 5.59 -0.75
N TRP A 116 -12.21 5.23 -1.42
CA TRP A 116 -12.82 3.90 -1.25
C TRP A 116 -12.27 2.91 -2.28
N PHE A 117 -11.97 1.70 -1.82
CA PHE A 117 -11.53 0.58 -2.66
C PHE A 117 -12.70 -0.18 -3.32
N PHE A 118 -13.91 0.34 -3.20
CA PHE A 118 -15.12 -0.27 -3.75
C PHE A 118 -16.06 0.83 -4.27
N GLY A 119 -17.06 0.45 -5.08
CA GLY A 119 -18.05 1.38 -5.63
C GLY A 119 -19.07 1.86 -4.59
N TYR A 120 -19.76 2.96 -4.88
CA TYR A 120 -21.00 3.31 -4.15
C TYR A 120 -22.06 2.24 -4.36
N GLU A 121 -23.04 2.14 -3.46
CA GLU A 121 -24.15 1.18 -3.47
C GLU A 121 -24.81 1.04 -4.84
N LYS A 122 -25.10 2.14 -5.54
CA LYS A 122 -25.69 2.12 -6.90
C LYS A 122 -24.91 1.36 -7.98
N SER A 123 -23.71 0.92 -7.64
CA SER A 123 -22.63 0.64 -8.57
C SER A 123 -21.74 -0.52 -8.08
N ARG A 124 -21.91 -0.92 -6.83
CA ARG A 124 -21.14 -1.95 -6.12
C ARG A 124 -21.82 -3.29 -6.32
N LYS A 125 -21.03 -4.33 -6.56
CA LYS A 125 -21.53 -5.70 -6.60
C LYS A 125 -21.60 -6.28 -5.18
N PRO A 126 -22.53 -7.22 -4.91
CA PRO A 126 -22.66 -7.83 -3.58
C PRO A 126 -21.34 -8.42 -3.03
N GLU A 127 -20.53 -9.02 -3.90
CA GLU A 127 -19.28 -9.70 -3.56
C GLU A 127 -18.04 -8.78 -3.46
N ASP A 128 -18.16 -7.50 -3.84
CA ASP A 128 -17.00 -6.60 -3.97
C ASP A 128 -16.26 -6.42 -2.63
N ILE A 129 -16.99 -6.23 -1.52
CA ILE A 129 -16.38 -6.01 -0.21
C ILE A 129 -15.77 -7.31 0.33
N ASP A 130 -16.44 -8.44 0.13
CA ASP A 130 -15.94 -9.77 0.54
C ASP A 130 -14.67 -10.15 -0.22
N THR A 131 -14.62 -9.85 -1.52
CA THR A 131 -13.43 -10.02 -2.36
C THR A 131 -12.23 -9.24 -1.80
N LEU A 132 -12.47 -8.04 -1.28
CA LEU A 132 -11.43 -7.21 -0.68
C LEU A 132 -10.97 -7.72 0.69
N TRP A 133 -11.89 -8.27 1.51
CA TRP A 133 -11.52 -8.96 2.74
C TRP A 133 -10.73 -10.24 2.48
N GLU A 134 -11.09 -10.98 1.44
CA GLU A 134 -10.35 -12.18 1.04
C GLU A 134 -8.93 -11.84 0.60
N MET A 135 -8.77 -10.85 -0.28
CA MET A 135 -7.45 -10.35 -0.66
C MET A 135 -6.63 -9.90 0.55
N PHE A 136 -7.23 -9.19 1.50
CA PHE A 136 -6.53 -8.74 2.70
C PHE A 136 -6.03 -9.92 3.55
N SER A 137 -6.87 -10.94 3.73
CA SER A 137 -6.53 -12.18 4.44
C SER A 137 -5.40 -12.94 3.73
N GLN A 138 -5.52 -13.15 2.42
CA GLN A 138 -4.53 -13.89 1.64
C GLN A 138 -3.19 -13.14 1.55
N ALA A 139 -3.22 -11.81 1.51
CA ALA A 139 -2.00 -11.00 1.56
C ALA A 139 -1.25 -11.13 2.88
N ILE A 140 -1.96 -11.10 4.01
CA ILE A 140 -1.35 -11.31 5.33
C ILE A 140 -0.78 -12.72 5.42
N SER A 141 -1.58 -13.74 5.07
CA SER A 141 -1.16 -15.14 5.13
C SER A 141 0.09 -15.41 4.28
N PHE A 142 0.13 -14.90 3.04
CA PHE A 142 1.24 -15.11 2.12
C PHE A 142 2.54 -14.42 2.59
N ALA A 143 2.44 -13.23 3.19
CA ALA A 143 3.60 -12.50 3.68
C ALA A 143 4.17 -13.10 4.97
N ASP A 144 3.32 -13.64 5.85
CA ASP A 144 3.70 -14.12 7.18
C ASP A 144 4.10 -15.59 7.19
N THR A 145 3.79 -16.35 6.12
CA THR A 145 4.09 -17.77 6.01
C THR A 145 5.37 -17.99 5.19
N PRO A 146 6.46 -18.51 5.79
CA PRO A 146 7.67 -18.83 5.05
C PRO A 146 7.41 -19.85 3.93
N ASN A 147 7.95 -19.60 2.73
CA ASN A 147 7.82 -20.47 1.56
C ASN A 147 6.37 -20.80 1.15
N ALA A 148 5.41 -19.92 1.46
CA ALA A 148 4.03 -20.09 1.04
C ALA A 148 3.86 -20.22 -0.47
N ASP A 149 2.92 -21.06 -0.89
CA ASP A 149 2.46 -21.09 -2.27
C ASP A 149 1.73 -19.78 -2.59
N PRO A 150 2.12 -19.03 -3.65
CA PRO A 150 1.45 -17.80 -4.00
C PRO A 150 0.06 -17.99 -4.65
N ALA A 151 -0.39 -19.21 -4.96
CA ALA A 151 -1.61 -19.46 -5.73
C ALA A 151 -2.85 -18.68 -5.23
N ASP A 152 -3.17 -18.77 -3.94
CA ASP A 152 -4.34 -18.10 -3.35
C ASP A 152 -4.20 -16.58 -3.33
N PHE A 153 -2.97 -16.09 -3.09
CA PHE A 153 -2.64 -14.67 -3.18
C PHE A 153 -2.85 -14.15 -4.61
N LEU A 154 -2.34 -14.88 -5.62
CA LEU A 154 -2.43 -14.48 -7.02
C LEU A 154 -3.89 -14.45 -7.50
N PHE A 155 -4.65 -15.49 -7.16
CA PHE A 155 -6.07 -15.57 -7.46
C PHE A 155 -6.84 -14.38 -6.84
N SER A 156 -6.62 -14.14 -5.55
CA SER A 156 -7.29 -13.06 -4.82
C SER A 156 -6.87 -11.68 -5.32
N TYR A 157 -5.61 -11.51 -5.74
CA TYR A 157 -5.11 -10.27 -6.32
C TYR A 157 -5.83 -9.94 -7.62
N ASP A 158 -5.94 -10.91 -8.52
CA ASP A 158 -6.60 -10.70 -9.81
C ASP A 158 -8.11 -10.47 -9.62
N ALA A 159 -8.75 -11.16 -8.67
CA ALA A 159 -10.14 -10.90 -8.29
C ALA A 159 -10.33 -9.47 -7.74
N ALA A 160 -9.56 -9.07 -6.73
CA ALA A 160 -9.63 -7.73 -6.13
C ALA A 160 -9.32 -6.62 -7.15
N SER A 161 -8.38 -6.83 -8.07
CA SER A 161 -8.05 -5.86 -9.12
C SER A 161 -9.22 -5.52 -10.06
N ASN A 162 -10.19 -6.44 -10.18
CA ASN A 162 -11.39 -6.23 -10.98
C ASN A 162 -12.48 -5.43 -10.25
N VAL A 163 -12.46 -5.37 -8.92
CA VAL A 163 -13.43 -4.61 -8.11
C VAL A 163 -13.43 -3.12 -8.53
N ARG A 164 -14.61 -2.49 -8.55
CA ARG A 164 -14.76 -1.08 -8.92
C ARG A 164 -13.97 -0.21 -7.93
N ASN A 165 -13.32 0.86 -8.43
CA ASN A 165 -12.42 1.73 -7.68
C ASN A 165 -11.13 1.08 -7.16
N VAL A 166 -10.91 -0.22 -7.42
CA VAL A 166 -9.58 -0.81 -7.31
C VAL A 166 -8.77 -0.52 -8.57
N GLY A 167 -7.57 -0.01 -8.32
CA GLY A 167 -6.52 0.27 -9.27
C GLY A 167 -5.14 0.12 -8.60
N TRP A 168 -4.25 1.11 -8.75
CA TRP A 168 -2.92 1.07 -8.11
C TRP A 168 -2.99 1.19 -6.58
N ASN A 169 -4.10 1.70 -6.05
CA ASN A 169 -4.37 1.71 -4.61
C ASN A 169 -4.35 0.31 -4.00
N LEU A 170 -4.60 -0.77 -4.76
CA LEU A 170 -4.40 -2.13 -4.25
C LEU A 170 -2.99 -2.33 -3.73
N THR A 171 -1.98 -1.97 -4.54
CA THR A 171 -0.56 -2.10 -4.17
C THR A 171 -0.17 -1.19 -3.01
N MET A 172 -0.80 -0.01 -2.88
CA MET A 172 -0.64 0.85 -1.72
C MET A 172 -1.18 0.16 -0.45
N GLY A 173 -2.36 -0.46 -0.54
CA GLY A 173 -2.97 -1.22 0.54
C GLY A 173 -2.16 -2.45 0.96
N LEU A 174 -1.58 -3.17 0.00
CA LEU A 174 -0.68 -4.29 0.27
C LEU A 174 0.60 -3.82 0.99
N TYR A 175 1.17 -2.70 0.55
CA TYR A 175 2.31 -2.09 1.23
C TYR A 175 1.96 -1.62 2.64
N TRP A 176 0.77 -1.04 2.85
CA TRP A 176 0.34 -0.67 4.21
C TRP A 176 0.25 -1.87 5.14
N LEU A 177 -0.28 -3.02 4.71
CA LEU A 177 -0.45 -4.15 5.62
C LEU A 177 0.85 -4.90 5.94
N ARG A 178 1.79 -5.01 4.99
CA ARG A 178 3.11 -5.67 5.18
C ARG A 178 4.19 -4.90 4.40
N PRO A 179 4.66 -3.77 4.94
CA PRO A 179 5.54 -2.84 4.24
C PRO A 179 6.90 -3.44 3.90
N TRP A 180 7.37 -4.42 4.67
CA TRP A 180 8.64 -5.11 4.40
C TRP A 180 8.52 -6.20 3.33
N PHE A 181 7.30 -6.57 2.92
CA PHE A 181 7.06 -7.69 2.00
C PHE A 181 6.53 -7.26 0.63
N TYR A 182 5.72 -6.20 0.58
CA TYR A 182 5.02 -5.76 -0.63
C TYR A 182 5.49 -4.39 -1.11
N PRO A 183 5.88 -4.20 -2.39
CA PRO A 183 6.10 -2.86 -2.94
C PRO A 183 4.77 -2.13 -3.18
N THR A 184 4.73 -0.82 -2.91
CA THR A 184 3.69 0.05 -3.51
C THR A 184 4.05 0.37 -4.95
N LEU A 185 3.04 0.42 -5.82
CA LEU A 185 3.13 0.87 -7.21
C LEU A 185 2.21 2.08 -7.44
N ASP A 186 2.16 3.02 -6.49
CA ASP A 186 1.63 4.36 -6.76
C ASP A 186 2.49 5.10 -7.81
N SER A 187 2.03 6.25 -8.28
CA SER A 187 2.68 6.95 -9.41
C SER A 187 4.15 7.27 -9.16
N GLN A 188 4.53 7.69 -7.94
CA GLN A 188 5.91 8.03 -7.62
C GLN A 188 6.79 6.78 -7.57
N SER A 189 6.29 5.73 -6.92
CA SER A 189 7.01 4.45 -6.85
C SER A 189 7.16 3.80 -8.22
N GLN A 190 6.14 3.85 -9.08
CA GLN A 190 6.27 3.41 -10.49
C GLN A 190 7.36 4.17 -11.23
N TYR A 191 7.38 5.50 -11.08
CA TYR A 191 8.40 6.34 -11.70
C TYR A 191 9.80 5.93 -11.22
N TYR A 192 10.01 5.86 -9.90
CA TYR A 192 11.30 5.47 -9.32
C TYR A 192 11.77 4.10 -9.78
N ILE A 193 10.88 3.09 -9.72
CA ILE A 193 11.17 1.72 -10.14
C ILE A 193 11.57 1.67 -11.62
N GLN A 194 10.84 2.37 -12.49
CA GLN A 194 11.09 2.28 -13.92
C GLN A 194 12.25 3.16 -14.39
N LYS A 195 12.42 4.35 -13.81
CA LYS A 195 13.36 5.36 -14.28
C LYS A 195 14.67 5.34 -13.53
N VAL A 196 14.65 5.17 -12.21
CA VAL A 196 15.88 5.16 -11.40
C VAL A 196 16.42 3.74 -11.28
N LEU A 197 15.55 2.78 -10.95
CA LEU A 197 15.95 1.39 -10.73
C LEU A 197 16.03 0.56 -12.02
N ASN A 198 15.50 1.10 -13.13
CA ASN A 198 15.43 0.44 -14.44
C ASN A 198 14.77 -0.95 -14.40
N ILE A 199 13.75 -1.13 -13.55
CA ILE A 199 12.95 -2.34 -13.44
C ILE A 199 11.63 -2.13 -14.19
N LYS A 200 11.32 -3.01 -15.15
CA LYS A 200 10.11 -2.89 -15.95
C LYS A 200 8.88 -3.35 -15.17
N ILE A 201 7.83 -2.53 -15.18
CA ILE A 201 6.51 -2.87 -14.64
C ILE A 201 5.61 -3.32 -15.79
N ILE A 202 5.24 -4.60 -15.80
CA ILE A 202 4.39 -5.19 -16.85
C ILE A 202 2.91 -4.95 -16.51
N LYS A 203 2.21 -4.27 -17.41
CA LYS A 203 0.81 -3.81 -17.24
C LYS A 203 -0.19 -4.67 -18.01
N LYS A 204 -0.17 -5.99 -17.77
CA LYS A 204 -1.00 -7.01 -18.47
C LYS A 204 -2.17 -7.56 -17.63
N GLY A 205 -2.53 -6.89 -16.54
CA GLY A 205 -3.67 -7.23 -15.68
C GLY A 205 -4.89 -6.32 -15.91
N ALA A 206 -5.84 -6.38 -14.99
CA ALA A 206 -7.10 -5.66 -15.06
C ALA A 206 -6.90 -4.15 -15.30
N LYS A 207 -7.68 -3.58 -16.23
CA LYS A 207 -7.71 -2.14 -16.51
C LYS A 207 -6.31 -1.54 -16.80
N GLY A 208 -5.42 -2.29 -17.46
CA GLY A 208 -4.07 -1.83 -17.83
C GLY A 208 -3.08 -1.71 -16.66
N ARG A 209 -3.22 -2.55 -15.63
CA ARG A 209 -2.36 -2.58 -14.43
C ARG A 209 -1.57 -3.90 -14.34
N CYS A 210 -0.84 -4.16 -13.27
CA CYS A 210 -0.23 -5.47 -13.06
C CYS A 210 -1.30 -6.53 -12.75
N SER A 211 -1.14 -7.73 -13.31
CA SER A 211 -1.76 -8.94 -12.72
C SER A 211 -0.99 -9.34 -11.46
N GLY A 212 -1.54 -10.24 -10.65
CA GLY A 212 -0.87 -10.78 -9.47
C GLY A 212 0.51 -11.32 -9.79
N HIS A 213 0.63 -12.07 -10.89
CA HIS A 213 1.91 -12.65 -11.34
C HIS A 213 2.95 -11.58 -11.72
N ASN A 214 2.53 -10.56 -12.47
CA ASN A 214 3.42 -9.47 -12.84
C ASN A 214 3.81 -8.61 -11.62
N TYR A 215 2.89 -8.42 -10.67
CA TYR A 215 3.16 -7.73 -9.41
C TYR A 215 4.21 -8.48 -8.57
N GLN A 216 4.06 -9.81 -8.43
CA GLN A 216 5.04 -10.65 -7.73
C GLN A 216 6.40 -10.64 -8.41
N THR A 217 6.44 -10.64 -9.75
CA THR A 217 7.69 -10.56 -10.51
C THR A 217 8.45 -9.26 -10.20
N VAL A 218 7.74 -8.12 -10.11
CA VAL A 218 8.34 -6.85 -9.69
C VAL A 218 8.85 -6.93 -8.25
N ALA A 219 8.07 -7.49 -7.32
CA ALA A 219 8.48 -7.65 -5.92
C ALA A 219 9.75 -8.51 -5.78
N LEU A 220 9.84 -9.62 -6.51
CA LEU A 220 11.02 -10.51 -6.51
C LEU A 220 12.24 -9.83 -7.13
N ALA A 221 12.07 -9.10 -8.25
CA ALA A 221 13.14 -8.35 -8.87
C ALA A 221 13.72 -7.28 -7.92
N LEU A 222 12.85 -6.57 -7.20
CA LEU A 222 13.25 -5.59 -6.19
C LEU A 222 13.96 -6.23 -5.00
N LYS A 223 13.42 -7.31 -4.42
CA LYS A 223 14.07 -8.06 -3.34
C LYS A 223 15.46 -8.53 -3.75
N LYS A 224 15.63 -9.03 -4.98
CA LYS A 224 16.94 -9.41 -5.53
C LYS A 224 17.87 -8.20 -5.71
N ALA A 225 17.34 -7.04 -6.06
CA ALA A 225 18.14 -5.84 -6.24
C ALA A 225 18.64 -5.29 -4.88
N PHE A 226 17.82 -5.34 -3.85
CA PHE A 226 18.14 -4.90 -2.48
C PHE A 226 19.34 -5.65 -1.86
N THR A 227 19.66 -6.87 -2.31
CA THR A 227 20.82 -7.62 -1.82
C THR A 227 22.15 -7.12 -2.37
N GLN A 228 22.15 -6.25 -3.38
CA GLN A 228 23.38 -5.70 -3.95
C GLN A 228 23.92 -4.59 -3.04
N PRO A 229 25.17 -4.66 -2.56
CA PRO A 229 25.68 -3.72 -1.54
C PRO A 229 25.61 -2.24 -1.90
N ASN A 230 25.65 -1.91 -3.20
CA ASN A 230 25.64 -0.52 -3.69
C ASN A 230 24.33 -0.17 -4.41
N TYR A 231 23.23 -0.86 -4.09
CA TYR A 231 21.91 -0.48 -4.60
C TYR A 231 21.40 0.77 -3.87
N PRO A 232 20.69 1.70 -4.52
CA PRO A 232 20.31 2.97 -3.90
C PRO A 232 19.31 2.85 -2.73
N VAL A 233 18.63 1.71 -2.61
CA VAL A 233 17.66 1.40 -1.56
C VAL A 233 17.72 -0.11 -1.25
N HIS A 234 17.47 -0.51 -0.01
CA HIS A 234 17.60 -1.90 0.43
C HIS A 234 16.33 -2.50 1.02
N SER A 235 15.22 -1.75 0.99
CA SER A 235 13.92 -2.21 1.46
C SER A 235 12.79 -1.50 0.71
N PHE A 236 11.57 -2.04 0.77
CA PHE A 236 10.42 -1.34 0.19
C PHE A 236 10.09 -0.02 0.90
N PRO A 237 10.25 0.11 2.24
CA PRO A 237 10.15 1.40 2.91
C PRO A 237 11.18 2.43 2.44
N GLU A 238 12.44 2.05 2.29
CA GLU A 238 13.47 2.92 1.70
C GLU A 238 13.12 3.31 0.26
N LEU A 239 12.63 2.36 -0.55
CA LEU A 239 12.19 2.63 -1.91
C LEU A 239 11.07 3.66 -1.94
N SER A 240 10.05 3.49 -1.10
CA SER A 240 8.90 4.40 -1.08
C SER A 240 9.29 5.79 -0.57
N LEU A 241 10.16 5.87 0.44
CA LEU A 241 10.73 7.13 0.93
C LEU A 241 11.59 7.83 -0.14
N ALA A 242 12.45 7.09 -0.83
CA ALA A 242 13.26 7.64 -1.92
C ALA A 242 12.38 8.13 -3.07
N ALA A 243 11.35 7.36 -3.44
CA ALA A 243 10.39 7.75 -4.47
C ALA A 243 9.58 8.99 -4.09
N TRP A 244 9.20 9.13 -2.81
CA TRP A 244 8.46 10.28 -2.27
C TRP A 244 9.25 11.59 -2.37
N ASN A 245 10.57 11.52 -2.18
CA ASN A 245 11.43 12.70 -2.18
C ASN A 245 11.83 13.17 -3.59
N ILE A 246 11.35 12.51 -4.64
CA ILE A 246 11.60 12.92 -6.02
C ILE A 246 10.57 13.96 -6.44
N ASP A 247 11.06 15.16 -6.72
CA ASP A 247 10.25 16.16 -7.41
C ASP A 247 10.05 15.77 -8.87
N LEU A 248 8.90 15.21 -9.20
CA LEU A 248 8.55 14.81 -10.56
C LEU A 248 8.58 15.97 -11.56
N GLN A 249 8.46 17.24 -11.14
CA GLN A 249 8.55 18.40 -12.02
C GLN A 249 9.99 18.78 -12.38
N GLN A 250 10.94 18.59 -11.45
CA GLN A 250 12.38 18.78 -11.68
C GLN A 250 13.06 17.52 -12.23
N SER A 251 12.36 16.38 -12.18
CA SER A 251 12.93 15.05 -12.41
C SER A 251 13.46 14.78 -13.82
N ASN A 252 13.06 15.52 -14.87
CA ASN A 252 13.60 15.28 -16.21
C ASN A 252 15.13 15.47 -16.27
N ASP A 253 15.65 16.47 -15.57
CA ASP A 253 17.10 16.78 -15.57
C ASP A 253 17.88 15.97 -14.50
N GLU A 254 17.24 15.67 -13.36
CA GLU A 254 17.88 14.92 -12.27
C GLU A 254 17.88 13.40 -12.50
N VAL A 255 16.84 12.86 -13.15
CA VAL A 255 16.82 11.45 -13.55
C VAL A 255 17.81 11.18 -14.66
N GLU A 256 18.01 12.09 -15.61
CA GLU A 256 19.11 11.96 -16.56
C GLU A 256 20.45 11.88 -15.81
N ARG A 257 20.62 12.66 -14.73
CA ARG A 257 21.80 12.60 -13.86
C ARG A 257 21.99 11.29 -13.09
N LEU A 258 20.94 10.75 -12.48
CA LEU A 258 21.01 9.53 -11.68
C LEU A 258 21.11 8.27 -12.57
N THR A 259 20.41 8.25 -13.70
CA THR A 259 20.45 7.15 -14.65
C THR A 259 21.81 7.01 -15.30
N TRP A 260 22.49 8.11 -15.68
CA TRP A 260 23.85 7.98 -16.23
C TRP A 260 24.82 7.45 -15.18
N LYS A 261 24.73 7.85 -13.91
CA LYS A 261 25.59 7.33 -12.84
C LYS A 261 25.39 5.84 -12.63
N ALA A 262 24.13 5.40 -12.52
CA ALA A 262 23.78 3.99 -12.37
C ALA A 262 24.19 3.15 -13.59
N TYR A 263 23.96 3.67 -14.80
CA TYR A 263 24.40 3.05 -16.05
C TYR A 263 25.93 2.93 -16.12
N LEU A 264 26.66 4.01 -15.80
CA LEU A 264 28.12 4.05 -15.82
C LEU A 264 28.72 3.07 -14.80
N LEU A 265 28.19 3.05 -13.57
CA LEU A 265 28.58 2.09 -12.54
C LEU A 265 28.38 0.64 -12.98
N ASN A 266 27.25 0.35 -13.64
CA ASN A 266 26.97 -0.99 -14.13
C ASN A 266 27.89 -1.37 -15.30
N LYS A 267 28.15 -0.43 -16.23
CA LYS A 267 29.14 -0.57 -17.31
C LYS A 267 30.55 -0.82 -16.77
N ILE A 268 30.98 -0.08 -15.75
CA ILE A 268 32.29 -0.25 -15.10
C ILE A 268 32.37 -1.63 -14.46
N LYS A 269 31.36 -2.08 -13.71
CA LYS A 269 31.33 -3.43 -13.13
C LYS A 269 31.46 -4.52 -14.20
N VAL A 270 30.71 -4.40 -15.30
CA VAL A 270 30.79 -5.36 -16.42
C VAL A 270 32.16 -5.36 -17.10
N LEU A 271 32.82 -4.19 -17.21
CA LEU A 271 34.15 -4.08 -17.79
C LEU A 271 35.26 -4.58 -16.85
N CYS A 272 35.11 -4.39 -15.53
CA CYS A 272 36.03 -4.91 -14.53
C CYS A 272 35.93 -6.43 -14.37
N LEU A 273 34.75 -7.02 -14.59
CA LEU A 273 34.52 -8.47 -14.52
C LEU A 273 34.85 -9.22 -15.83
N ARG A 274 35.28 -8.52 -16.88
CA ARG A 274 35.74 -9.10 -18.16
C ARG A 274 37.26 -9.10 -18.32
N LYS A 275 38.01 -8.76 -17.27
CA LYS A 275 39.44 -9.03 -17.21
C LYS A 275 39.64 -10.38 -16.53
N ASP A 276 39.53 -11.43 -17.34
CA ASP A 276 40.29 -12.69 -17.29
C ASP A 276 40.28 -13.27 -18.72
#